data_AF-A0A2N2VZY2-F1
#
_entry.id   AF-A0A2N2VZY2-F1
#
_cell.length_a   1.000
_cell.length_b   1.000
_cell.length_c   1.000
_cell.angle_alpha   90.00
_cell.angle_beta   90.00
_cell.angle_gamma   90.00
#
_symmetry.space_group_name_H-M   'P 1'
#
loop_
_entity.id
_entity.type
_entity.pdbx_description
1 polymer ?
#
loop_
_entity_poly.entity_id
_entity_poly.type
_entity_poly.pdbx_seq_one_letter_code
_entity_poly.pdbx_strand_id
1 'polypeptide(L)'
;MVKYCLNIFAITALLILNSCSKERGLVKEMVALQISPAIGDITKSLVDDSNISTKEIGIQITNQLGTQLYDGNGLYENLRLIKPAGSWIVDNGSGETKEVIIKGDNAKIYAYYPFTSNPANFAGTGETSVLMVNIPREHKRDSIPDYLWCAQDRTEPSGGTVINVSSATVQLKMNHSLSLIAFVFYKSGYENPGNITRMEMKSVAGNNFFRANKEGINDLRMKLSNGELVGGTMASSVTLTNIGANISLTSDPGIIPATLFSQRNFHMLLAPTSITNRDDIEFVFEIDGSTYVAKFPGTGALNLTPGNAFILTVKLSPKSLNITGVAEWNMVDYEVSSGYDDLWYGMQPVQIGSLLWAPVNVGYDPVSEPYGLLFQWHRKYGQRYGTTNLINSKVSLDAGNDIVNKNIFYTASAPQYDWCTEYKNIWDMSTNYNPCPSGWRIPTQQEMLLLISSGETWVNPGEGGIDNLPGRWYGGNHSTDRTNSVFFPTGGLITTLGASGNRIPTMHGHYSTSTGGDLDVRYRLIITPSYSDVSTILKTIGISVRCVKDL
;
A
#
# COMPACT_ATOMS: atom_id res chain seq x y z
N MET A 1 -3.97 65.87 -65.61
CA MET A 1 -4.25 66.63 -64.37
C MET A 1 -5.72 66.46 -64.06
N VAL A 2 -6.01 65.73 -62.96
CA VAL A 2 -7.23 65.71 -62.13
C VAL A 2 -8.57 65.21 -62.73
N LYS A 3 -8.84 63.93 -62.38
CA LYS A 3 -10.06 63.28 -61.84
C LYS A 3 -11.42 63.46 -62.53
N TYR A 4 -11.91 62.35 -63.12
CA TYR A 4 -13.32 62.10 -63.42
C TYR A 4 -13.93 61.00 -62.52
N CYS A 5 -15.13 61.35 -62.06
CA CYS A 5 -16.27 60.66 -61.46
C CYS A 5 -16.48 59.13 -61.60
N LEU A 6 -16.81 58.52 -60.45
CA LEU A 6 -18.09 57.84 -60.09
C LEU A 6 -18.45 56.41 -60.57
N ASN A 7 -19.06 55.67 -59.61
CA ASN A 7 -19.90 54.43 -59.65
C ASN A 7 -19.18 53.07 -59.64
N ILE A 8 -19.32 52.24 -58.58
CA ILE A 8 -20.45 51.39 -58.11
C ILE A 8 -20.62 50.08 -58.91
N PHE A 9 -20.31 48.97 -58.20
CA PHE A 9 -20.78 47.57 -58.31
C PHE A 9 -20.66 46.77 -59.64
N ALA A 10 -19.87 45.69 -59.64
CA ALA A 10 -20.37 44.28 -59.66
C ALA A 10 -19.27 43.27 -60.08
N ILE A 11 -18.96 42.35 -59.15
CA ILE A 11 -18.70 40.89 -59.26
C ILE A 11 -18.44 40.32 -60.68
N THR A 12 -17.30 39.66 -60.94
CA THR A 12 -17.10 38.18 -60.99
C THR A 12 -15.70 37.78 -61.53
N ALA A 13 -15.04 36.84 -60.82
CA ALA A 13 -14.14 35.75 -61.28
C ALA A 13 -12.63 35.94 -61.55
N LEU A 14 -11.86 35.08 -60.81
CA LEU A 14 -10.53 34.47 -61.04
C LEU A 14 -9.30 35.40 -60.86
N LEU A 15 -8.29 35.13 -60.04
CA LEU A 15 -7.68 33.85 -59.63
C LEU A 15 -6.95 33.98 -58.28
N ILE A 16 -6.85 32.83 -57.63
CA ILE A 16 -6.36 32.51 -56.29
C ILE A 16 -4.83 32.63 -56.21
N LEU A 17 -4.32 33.49 -55.32
CA LEU A 17 -3.05 33.30 -54.60
C LEU A 17 -3.15 33.97 -53.22
N ASN A 18 -3.98 33.39 -52.33
CA ASN A 18 -3.79 33.57 -50.90
C ASN A 18 -2.61 32.70 -50.47
N SER A 19 -1.41 33.28 -50.40
CA SER A 19 -0.38 32.80 -49.49
C SER A 19 -0.84 33.08 -48.07
N CYS A 20 -1.74 32.24 -47.55
CA CYS A 20 -1.92 32.09 -46.11
C CYS A 20 -0.63 31.47 -45.56
N SER A 21 0.33 32.30 -45.14
CA SER A 21 1.25 31.87 -44.09
C SER A 21 0.40 31.66 -42.84
N LYS A 22 -0.11 30.44 -42.66
CA LYS A 22 -0.49 29.92 -41.34
C LYS A 22 0.80 29.85 -40.53
N GLU A 23 1.22 30.98 -39.96
CA GLU A 23 1.87 30.89 -38.66
C GLU A 23 0.79 30.36 -37.71
N ARG A 24 0.72 29.03 -37.59
CA ARG A 24 0.17 28.41 -36.40
C ARG A 24 1.11 28.81 -35.28
N GLY A 25 0.85 29.96 -34.66
CA GLY A 25 1.32 30.21 -33.31
C GLY A 25 0.82 29.05 -32.46
N LEU A 26 1.73 28.13 -32.13
CA LEU A 26 1.51 27.16 -31.07
C LEU A 26 1.33 27.98 -29.80
N VAL A 27 0.08 28.29 -29.44
CA VAL A 27 -0.21 28.67 -28.06
C VAL A 27 0.18 27.45 -27.24
N LYS A 28 1.37 27.47 -26.65
CA LYS A 28 1.73 26.49 -25.64
C LYS A 28 0.79 26.78 -24.49
N GLU A 29 -0.25 25.97 -24.35
CA GLU A 29 -1.08 25.99 -23.15
C GLU A 29 -0.14 25.80 -21.94
N MET A 30 -0.29 26.65 -20.93
CA MET A 30 0.50 26.63 -19.70
C MET A 30 -0.46 26.64 -18.52
N VAL A 31 -0.13 25.88 -17.47
CA VAL A 31 -0.95 25.81 -16.26
C VAL A 31 -0.05 25.68 -15.04
N ALA A 32 -0.51 26.21 -13.92
CA ALA A 32 0.14 26.04 -12.63
C ALA A 32 -0.07 24.61 -12.12
N LEU A 33 1.02 23.94 -11.76
CA LEU A 33 1.01 22.63 -11.13
C LEU A 33 0.58 22.76 -9.66
N GLN A 34 -0.46 22.01 -9.29
CA GLN A 34 -0.95 21.92 -7.92
C GLN A 34 -0.55 20.57 -7.33
N ILE A 35 0.16 20.58 -6.20
CA ILE A 35 0.69 19.36 -5.58
C ILE A 35 0.11 19.23 -4.17
N SER A 36 -0.44 18.06 -3.85
CA SER A 36 -0.89 17.69 -2.51
C SER A 36 -0.23 16.37 -2.10
N PRO A 37 0.73 16.36 -1.18
CA PRO A 37 1.32 15.13 -0.68
C PRO A 37 0.33 14.36 0.20
N ALA A 38 0.36 13.06 0.05
CA ALA A 38 -0.36 12.09 0.86
C ALA A 38 0.58 10.90 1.12
N ILE A 39 0.42 10.26 2.26
CA ILE A 39 1.03 8.97 2.55
C ILE A 39 0.19 7.85 1.91
N GLY A 40 -1.14 8.00 1.92
CA GLY A 40 -2.06 7.02 1.34
C GLY A 40 -2.45 5.95 2.37
N ASP A 41 -2.13 4.69 2.10
CA ASP A 41 -2.45 3.56 3.00
C ASP A 41 -2.07 3.83 4.46
N ILE A 42 -2.67 3.07 5.39
CA ILE A 42 -2.35 3.21 6.81
C ILE A 42 -0.90 2.77 7.07
N THR A 43 0.06 3.69 6.98
CA THR A 43 1.45 3.46 7.40
C THR A 43 1.53 3.43 8.91
N LYS A 44 2.51 2.66 9.42
CA LYS A 44 2.63 2.39 10.87
C LYS A 44 3.85 3.10 11.47
N SER A 45 4.34 4.13 10.78
CA SER A 45 5.47 4.96 11.18
C SER A 45 5.00 6.27 11.83
N LEU A 46 5.88 7.27 11.91
CA LEU A 46 5.63 8.52 12.64
C LEU A 46 4.92 9.58 11.81
N VAL A 47 5.15 9.60 10.49
CA VAL A 47 4.49 10.53 9.56
C VAL A 47 3.36 9.80 8.82
N ASP A 48 2.16 10.36 8.89
CA ASP A 48 0.95 9.83 8.26
C ASP A 48 0.11 10.97 7.66
N ASP A 49 -1.02 10.65 7.05
CA ASP A 49 -1.93 11.67 6.50
C ASP A 49 -2.49 12.64 7.55
N SER A 50 -2.49 12.27 8.83
CA SER A 50 -2.95 13.15 9.91
C SER A 50 -1.97 14.29 10.18
N ASN A 51 -0.67 14.08 9.91
CA ASN A 51 0.38 15.02 10.28
C ASN A 51 1.29 15.47 9.14
N ILE A 52 1.18 14.90 7.93
CA ILE A 52 1.99 15.29 6.77
C ILE A 52 1.85 16.77 6.41
N SER A 53 0.68 17.36 6.69
CA SER A 53 0.41 18.80 6.52
C SER A 53 1.31 19.72 7.36
N THR A 54 1.95 19.20 8.41
CA THR A 54 2.87 19.94 9.27
C THR A 54 4.32 19.85 8.81
N LYS A 55 4.59 19.13 7.70
CA LYS A 55 5.94 18.81 7.24
C LYS A 55 6.36 19.72 6.09
N GLU A 56 7.66 20.01 6.04
CA GLU A 56 8.30 20.67 4.91
C GLU A 56 8.88 19.61 3.97
N ILE A 57 8.36 19.53 2.75
CA ILE A 57 8.70 18.50 1.77
C ILE A 57 9.54 19.12 0.66
N GLY A 58 10.67 18.52 0.32
CA GLY A 58 11.44 18.91 -0.86
C GLY A 58 10.87 18.27 -2.11
N ILE A 59 10.82 19.02 -3.22
CA ILE A 59 10.36 18.52 -4.51
C ILE A 59 11.32 18.92 -5.64
N GLN A 60 11.42 18.05 -6.65
CA GLN A 60 12.11 18.30 -7.91
C GLN A 60 11.20 17.94 -9.08
N ILE A 61 11.13 18.81 -10.09
CA ILE A 61 10.30 18.59 -11.28
C ILE A 61 11.20 18.34 -12.49
N THR A 62 10.97 17.22 -13.16
CA THR A 62 11.81 16.73 -14.25
C THR A 62 10.97 16.43 -15.48
N ASN A 63 11.61 16.17 -16.62
CA ASN A 63 10.94 15.51 -17.74
C ASN A 63 10.42 14.12 -17.31
N GLN A 64 9.49 13.53 -18.07
CA GLN A 64 8.90 12.23 -17.73
C GLN A 64 9.92 11.12 -17.45
N LEU A 65 11.08 11.15 -18.12
CA LEU A 65 12.15 10.16 -17.95
C LEU A 65 13.01 10.39 -16.69
N GLY A 66 12.88 11.52 -16.00
CA GLY A 66 13.68 11.83 -14.83
C GLY A 66 15.17 12.08 -15.12
N THR A 67 15.52 12.46 -16.36
CA THR A 67 16.92 12.62 -16.81
C THR A 67 17.40 14.06 -16.80
N GLN A 68 16.49 15.03 -16.80
CA GLN A 68 16.79 16.47 -16.73
C GLN A 68 15.65 17.21 -16.04
N LEU A 69 15.95 18.38 -15.48
CA LEU A 69 14.93 19.29 -14.94
C LEU A 69 13.91 19.63 -16.03
N TYR A 70 12.65 19.81 -15.63
CA TYR A 70 11.57 20.09 -16.57
C TYR A 70 11.86 21.38 -17.36
N ASP A 71 11.79 21.31 -18.68
CA ASP A 71 12.20 22.38 -19.61
C ASP A 71 13.66 22.87 -19.44
N GLY A 72 14.52 22.12 -18.76
CA GLY A 72 15.86 22.57 -18.40
C GLY A 72 15.88 23.73 -17.40
N ASN A 73 14.78 23.96 -16.67
CA ASN A 73 14.64 25.07 -15.74
C ASN A 73 15.27 24.74 -14.37
N GLY A 74 16.41 25.38 -14.08
CA GLY A 74 17.13 25.25 -12.81
C GLY A 74 16.31 25.60 -11.56
N LEU A 75 15.21 26.36 -11.71
CA LEU A 75 14.33 26.69 -10.59
C LEU A 75 13.56 25.49 -10.04
N TYR A 76 13.55 24.35 -10.75
CA TYR A 76 12.77 23.17 -10.38
C TYR A 76 13.59 22.07 -9.68
N GLU A 77 14.82 22.38 -9.23
CA GLU A 77 15.77 21.39 -8.69
C GLU A 77 15.50 20.96 -7.24
N ASN A 78 15.17 21.90 -6.36
CA ASN A 78 14.97 21.64 -4.92
C ASN A 78 14.03 22.68 -4.31
N LEU A 79 12.77 22.61 -4.71
CA LEU A 79 11.72 23.48 -4.19
C LEU A 79 11.18 22.93 -2.87
N ARG A 80 10.60 23.80 -2.05
CA ARG A 80 9.96 23.41 -0.79
C ARG A 80 8.45 23.50 -0.91
N LEU A 81 7.76 22.45 -0.51
CA LEU A 81 6.32 22.33 -0.44
C LEU A 81 5.89 22.42 1.03
N ILE A 82 5.03 23.39 1.34
CA ILE A 82 4.52 23.68 2.70
C ILE A 82 3.02 23.97 2.67
N LYS A 83 2.32 23.77 3.80
CA LYS A 83 0.87 24.03 3.92
C LYS A 83 0.57 25.12 4.96
N PRO A 84 0.70 26.42 4.61
CA PRO A 84 0.26 27.49 5.50
C PRO A 84 -1.27 27.52 5.57
N ALA A 85 -1.83 27.23 6.75
CA ALA A 85 -3.26 27.37 7.12
C ALA A 85 -4.26 27.40 5.93
N GLY A 86 -4.31 26.32 5.14
CA GLY A 86 -5.09 26.30 3.91
C GLY A 86 -4.51 25.35 2.86
N SER A 87 -4.07 25.90 1.73
CA SER A 87 -3.58 25.14 0.58
C SER A 87 -2.08 24.90 0.65
N TRP A 88 -1.62 23.85 -0.05
CA TRP A 88 -0.21 23.63 -0.30
C TRP A 88 0.33 24.71 -1.23
N ILE A 89 1.50 25.26 -0.89
CA ILE A 89 2.23 26.21 -1.72
C ILE A 89 3.67 25.73 -1.90
N VAL A 90 4.27 26.16 -3.00
CA VAL A 90 5.67 25.90 -3.32
C VAL A 90 6.46 27.18 -3.12
N ASP A 91 7.63 27.09 -2.48
CA ASP A 91 8.61 28.16 -2.37
C ASP A 91 10.02 27.67 -2.75
N ASN A 92 10.96 28.59 -2.89
CA ASN A 92 12.35 28.30 -3.29
C ASN A 92 13.27 27.80 -2.15
N GLY A 93 12.71 27.35 -1.02
CA GLY A 93 13.46 26.99 0.18
C GLY A 93 13.94 28.17 1.03
N SER A 94 13.76 29.41 0.55
CA SER A 94 14.08 30.65 1.27
C SER A 94 12.83 31.44 1.65
N GLY A 95 11.63 30.86 1.46
CA GLY A 95 10.34 31.49 1.78
C GLY A 95 9.76 32.36 0.66
N GLU A 96 10.37 32.40 -0.52
CA GLU A 96 9.80 33.10 -1.68
C GLU A 96 8.92 32.14 -2.50
N THR A 97 7.61 32.34 -2.47
CA THR A 97 6.63 31.53 -3.20
C THR A 97 6.96 31.46 -4.69
N LYS A 98 6.89 30.26 -5.26
CA LYS A 98 7.11 29.99 -6.69
C LYS A 98 5.90 29.29 -7.29
N GLU A 99 5.54 29.71 -8.49
CA GLU A 99 4.58 29.00 -9.31
C GLU A 99 5.32 28.02 -10.23
N VAL A 100 4.98 26.73 -10.14
CA VAL A 100 5.52 25.71 -11.04
C VAL A 100 4.62 25.66 -12.27
N ILE A 101 5.16 25.99 -13.43
CA ILE A 101 4.41 26.03 -14.69
C ILE A 101 4.74 24.80 -15.52
N ILE A 102 3.71 24.02 -15.87
CA ILE A 102 3.83 22.88 -16.78
C ILE A 102 3.17 23.19 -18.13
N LYS A 103 3.68 22.54 -19.18
CA LYS A 103 3.31 22.72 -20.59
C LYS A 103 2.85 21.38 -21.19
N GLY A 104 2.82 21.29 -22.52
CA GLY A 104 2.43 20.06 -23.23
C GLY A 104 3.34 18.85 -22.96
N ASP A 105 4.60 19.07 -22.58
CA ASP A 105 5.54 17.98 -22.29
C ASP A 105 5.22 17.34 -20.93
N ASN A 106 5.37 16.01 -20.87
CA ASN A 106 5.10 15.23 -19.67
C ASN A 106 6.18 15.45 -18.59
N ALA A 107 5.74 15.56 -17.35
CA ALA A 107 6.59 15.78 -16.17
C ALA A 107 6.64 14.55 -15.26
N LYS A 108 7.70 14.48 -14.44
CA LYS A 108 7.83 13.56 -13.31
C LYS A 108 8.30 14.32 -12.08
N ILE A 109 7.68 14.04 -10.94
CA ILE A 109 7.96 14.69 -9.66
C ILE A 109 8.73 13.72 -8.78
N TYR A 110 9.84 14.20 -8.22
CA TYR A 110 10.54 13.53 -7.12
C TYR A 110 10.34 14.34 -5.87
N ALA A 111 10.15 13.68 -4.73
CA ALA A 111 10.00 14.39 -3.47
C ALA A 111 10.62 13.65 -2.29
N TYR A 112 10.86 14.39 -1.22
CA TYR A 112 11.47 13.86 -0.02
C TYR A 112 11.11 14.65 1.24
N TYR A 113 11.20 13.98 2.39
CA TYR A 113 11.14 14.61 3.70
C TYR A 113 12.26 14.06 4.59
N PRO A 114 12.89 14.89 5.45
CA PRO A 114 12.67 16.33 5.62
C PRO A 114 13.32 17.19 4.54
N PHE A 115 12.69 18.32 4.18
CA PHE A 115 13.29 19.33 3.30
C PHE A 115 14.64 19.83 3.84
N THR A 116 15.56 20.14 2.94
CA THR A 116 16.83 20.78 3.27
C THR A 116 17.22 21.82 2.21
N SER A 117 17.62 23.00 2.68
CA SER A 117 18.21 24.05 1.83
C SER A 117 19.73 23.90 1.69
N ASN A 118 20.35 22.94 2.39
CA ASN A 118 21.78 22.69 2.30
C ASN A 118 22.11 21.86 1.04
N PRO A 119 22.85 22.42 0.06
CA PRO A 119 23.16 21.71 -1.18
C PRO A 119 24.07 20.49 -0.98
N ALA A 120 24.73 20.33 0.16
CA ALA A 120 25.48 19.12 0.47
C ALA A 120 24.58 17.92 0.82
N ASN A 121 23.33 18.19 1.20
CA ASN A 121 22.39 17.19 1.68
C ASN A 121 21.44 16.69 0.60
N PHE A 122 21.32 17.38 -0.53
CA PHE A 122 20.51 16.95 -1.67
C PHE A 122 21.33 17.08 -2.95
N ALA A 123 21.41 16.02 -3.75
CA ALA A 123 22.21 16.00 -4.97
C ALA A 123 21.54 15.17 -6.06
N GLY A 124 21.92 15.41 -7.31
CA GLY A 124 21.46 14.66 -8.48
C GLY A 124 20.15 15.17 -9.09
N THR A 125 19.82 14.63 -10.25
CA THR A 125 18.60 14.97 -11.00
C THR A 125 17.78 13.72 -11.28
N GLY A 126 16.49 13.80 -10.98
CA GLY A 126 15.44 12.81 -11.14
C GLY A 126 15.85 11.43 -10.66
N GLU A 127 16.07 10.51 -11.59
CA GLU A 127 16.43 9.11 -11.30
C GLU A 127 17.72 8.97 -10.49
N THR A 128 18.58 9.98 -10.51
CA THR A 128 19.84 10.02 -9.76
C THR A 128 19.75 10.84 -8.47
N SER A 129 18.60 11.44 -8.16
CA SER A 129 18.44 12.28 -6.99
C SER A 129 18.55 11.48 -5.69
N VAL A 130 19.34 12.01 -4.77
CA VAL A 130 19.61 11.43 -3.45
C VAL A 130 19.52 12.47 -2.35
N LEU A 131 19.03 12.03 -1.18
CA LEU A 131 18.99 12.81 0.05
C LEU A 131 19.98 12.25 1.09
N MET A 132 20.70 13.11 1.80
CA MET A 132 21.48 12.74 2.98
C MET A 132 20.58 12.26 4.12
N VAL A 133 20.85 11.05 4.59
CA VAL A 133 20.18 10.43 5.73
C VAL A 133 21.15 10.40 6.90
N ASN A 134 20.66 10.70 8.10
CA ASN A 134 21.44 10.74 9.33
C ASN A 134 20.90 9.73 10.35
N ILE A 135 21.53 8.56 10.39
CA ILE A 135 21.22 7.47 11.33
C ILE A 135 22.52 7.12 12.07
N PRO A 136 22.92 7.89 13.08
CA PRO A 136 24.13 7.58 13.83
C PRO A 136 23.90 6.34 14.73
N ARG A 137 24.98 5.57 14.95
CA ARG A 137 24.94 4.35 15.76
C ARG A 137 24.47 4.62 17.19
N GLU A 138 24.80 5.78 17.73
CA GLU A 138 24.29 6.28 19.00
C GLU A 138 23.50 7.56 18.75
N HIS A 139 22.27 7.62 19.24
CA HIS A 139 21.41 8.79 19.12
C HIS A 139 20.49 8.97 20.32
N LYS A 140 19.96 10.19 20.44
CA LYS A 140 18.92 10.50 21.41
C LYS A 140 17.56 10.05 20.90
N ARG A 141 16.65 9.78 21.82
CA ARG A 141 15.23 9.57 21.51
C ARG A 141 14.69 10.68 20.58
N ASP A 142 13.84 10.30 19.63
CA ASP A 142 13.12 11.17 18.69
C ASP A 142 14.01 12.09 17.82
N SER A 143 15.33 11.83 17.74
CA SER A 143 16.28 12.66 16.98
C SER A 143 16.47 12.23 15.51
N ILE A 144 16.06 11.01 15.16
CA ILE A 144 16.06 10.54 13.78
C ILE A 144 14.70 10.92 13.16
N PRO A 145 14.67 11.66 12.04
CA PRO A 145 13.43 11.95 11.35
C PRO A 145 12.95 10.71 10.57
N ASP A 146 11.65 10.60 10.41
CA ASP A 146 11.00 9.57 9.60
C ASP A 146 11.11 9.94 8.12
N TYR A 147 12.23 9.54 7.49
CA TYR A 147 12.55 9.93 6.12
C TYR A 147 11.52 9.38 5.11
N LEU A 148 11.05 10.27 4.23
CA LEU A 148 10.11 9.92 3.16
C LEU A 148 10.70 10.19 1.77
N TRP A 149 10.19 9.49 0.77
CA TRP A 149 10.57 9.63 -0.63
C TRP A 149 9.38 9.47 -1.60
N CYS A 150 9.49 9.99 -2.81
CA CYS A 150 8.54 9.78 -3.89
C CYS A 150 9.22 9.94 -5.26
N ALA A 151 8.79 9.15 -6.24
CA ALA A 151 9.03 9.36 -7.67
C ALA A 151 7.74 9.03 -8.44
N GLN A 152 7.07 10.04 -9.00
CA GLN A 152 5.73 9.89 -9.57
C GLN A 152 5.58 10.68 -10.88
N ASP A 153 5.15 10.00 -11.93
CA ASP A 153 4.89 10.58 -13.27
C ASP A 153 3.40 10.69 -13.59
N ARG A 154 2.54 10.34 -12.63
CA ARG A 154 1.07 10.38 -12.74
C ARG A 154 0.45 11.34 -11.74
N THR A 155 -0.77 11.80 -12.01
CA THR A 155 -1.52 12.68 -11.10
C THR A 155 -1.97 12.02 -9.81
N GLU A 156 -2.12 10.70 -9.80
CA GLU A 156 -2.55 9.92 -8.65
C GLU A 156 -1.60 8.74 -8.43
N PRO A 157 -1.48 8.24 -7.18
CA PRO A 157 -0.59 7.12 -6.86
C PRO A 157 -0.93 5.82 -7.59
N SER A 158 -2.20 5.63 -7.95
CA SER A 158 -2.68 4.51 -8.77
C SER A 158 -3.72 4.99 -9.77
N GLY A 159 -3.56 4.60 -11.04
CA GLY A 159 -4.54 4.87 -12.11
C GLY A 159 -4.61 6.31 -12.64
N GLY A 160 -3.74 7.22 -12.19
CA GLY A 160 -3.72 8.62 -12.62
C GLY A 160 -3.30 8.86 -14.08
N THR A 161 -3.58 10.06 -14.58
CA THR A 161 -3.12 10.51 -15.90
C THR A 161 -1.69 11.01 -15.84
N VAL A 162 -1.02 11.13 -16.99
CA VAL A 162 0.34 11.68 -17.03
C VAL A 162 0.32 13.16 -16.64
N ILE A 163 1.30 13.59 -15.84
CA ILE A 163 1.41 14.99 -15.40
C ILE A 163 1.82 15.85 -16.59
N ASN A 164 0.94 16.74 -17.05
CA ASN A 164 1.19 17.73 -18.10
C ASN A 164 0.12 18.82 -18.04
N VAL A 165 0.11 19.75 -19.00
CA VAL A 165 -0.87 20.85 -19.03
C VAL A 165 -2.34 20.41 -18.99
N SER A 166 -2.67 19.24 -19.53
CA SER A 166 -4.04 18.70 -19.49
C SER A 166 -4.40 18.05 -18.16
N SER A 167 -3.44 17.90 -17.24
CA SER A 167 -3.57 17.16 -15.98
C SER A 167 -2.53 17.66 -14.97
N ALA A 168 -2.84 18.79 -14.32
CA ALA A 168 -1.91 19.59 -13.51
C ALA A 168 -2.15 19.54 -12.00
N THR A 169 -3.13 18.76 -11.55
CA THR A 169 -3.40 18.55 -10.12
C THR A 169 -2.88 17.17 -9.75
N VAL A 170 -1.98 17.11 -8.77
CA VAL A 170 -1.25 15.89 -8.40
C VAL A 170 -1.43 15.61 -6.92
N GLN A 171 -1.94 14.42 -6.60
CA GLN A 171 -1.79 13.81 -5.29
C GLN A 171 -0.49 13.00 -5.26
N LEU A 172 0.47 13.39 -4.44
CA LEU A 172 1.82 12.82 -4.43
C LEU A 172 1.96 11.77 -3.32
N LYS A 173 2.19 10.48 -3.66
CA LYS A 173 2.39 9.42 -2.66
C LYS A 173 3.80 9.46 -2.08
N MET A 174 3.90 9.80 -0.81
CA MET A 174 5.13 9.82 -0.04
C MET A 174 5.29 8.49 0.70
N ASN A 175 6.42 7.81 0.49
CA ASN A 175 6.72 6.49 1.04
C ASN A 175 7.78 6.60 2.14
N HIS A 176 7.68 5.77 3.19
CA HIS A 176 8.71 5.69 4.23
C HIS A 176 9.96 4.94 3.73
N SER A 177 11.13 5.36 4.21
CA SER A 177 12.41 4.68 3.93
C SER A 177 12.95 3.87 5.09
N LEU A 178 12.39 4.05 6.29
CA LEU A 178 12.87 3.41 7.52
C LEU A 178 11.82 2.44 8.07
N SER A 179 12.31 1.48 8.88
CA SER A 179 11.49 0.57 9.68
C SER A 179 11.47 1.03 11.13
N LEU A 180 10.41 0.71 11.86
CA LEU A 180 10.22 1.17 13.23
C LEU A 180 10.16 -0.01 14.22
N ILE A 181 10.79 0.15 15.39
CA ILE A 181 10.54 -0.72 16.56
C ILE A 181 10.09 0.15 17.73
N ALA A 182 8.92 -0.13 18.28
CA ALA A 182 8.34 0.53 19.45
C ALA A 182 8.32 -0.41 20.66
N PHE A 183 8.42 0.17 21.85
CA PHE A 183 8.39 -0.58 23.10
C PHE A 183 7.27 -0.08 24.01
N VAL A 184 6.47 -1.01 24.53
CA VAL A 184 5.41 -0.76 25.50
C VAL A 184 5.72 -1.55 26.75
N PHE A 185 5.99 -0.86 27.85
CA PHE A 185 6.37 -1.46 29.11
C PHE A 185 5.20 -1.48 30.08
N TYR A 186 5.10 -2.54 30.87
CA TYR A 186 4.25 -2.58 32.05
C TYR A 186 4.96 -3.22 33.25
N LYS A 187 4.57 -2.80 34.45
CA LYS A 187 5.11 -3.31 35.71
C LYS A 187 4.29 -4.47 36.22
N SER A 188 4.97 -5.40 36.90
CA SER A 188 4.36 -6.46 37.69
C SER A 188 5.12 -6.60 39.00
N GLY A 189 4.59 -5.99 40.06
CA GLY A 189 5.21 -5.97 41.39
C GLY A 189 6.50 -5.15 41.50
N TYR A 190 6.84 -4.32 40.50
CA TYR A 190 8.01 -3.45 40.52
C TYR A 190 7.64 -2.07 41.09
N GLU A 191 8.29 -1.67 42.19
CA GLU A 191 7.90 -0.51 43.01
C GLU A 191 8.53 0.81 42.54
N ASN A 192 9.73 0.76 41.93
CA ASN A 192 10.44 1.96 41.50
C ASN A 192 9.77 2.65 40.29
N PRO A 193 10.12 3.91 39.97
CA PRO A 193 9.52 4.67 38.86
C PRO A 193 9.61 3.97 37.50
N GLY A 194 10.60 3.12 37.26
CA GLY A 194 10.80 2.47 35.97
C GLY A 194 11.28 3.48 34.94
N ASN A 195 12.22 4.35 35.30
CA ASN A 195 12.78 5.37 34.41
C ASN A 195 13.80 4.72 33.46
N ILE A 196 13.45 4.66 32.18
CA ILE A 196 14.28 4.10 31.11
C ILE A 196 15.21 5.20 30.59
N THR A 197 16.52 5.00 30.72
CA THR A 197 17.53 6.00 30.34
C THR A 197 18.29 5.64 29.07
N ARG A 198 18.50 4.34 28.83
CA ARG A 198 19.25 3.81 27.69
C ARG A 198 18.62 2.51 27.18
N MET A 199 18.72 2.30 25.87
CA MET A 199 18.43 1.01 25.23
C MET A 199 19.46 0.77 24.13
N GLU A 200 19.99 -0.45 24.05
CA GLU A 200 20.82 -0.90 22.94
C GLU A 200 20.21 -2.14 22.31
N MET A 201 20.04 -2.11 20.98
CA MET A 201 19.71 -3.28 20.17
C MET A 201 21.02 -3.79 19.57
N LYS A 202 21.38 -5.05 19.84
CA LYS A 202 22.67 -5.60 19.42
C LYS A 202 22.56 -7.05 18.94
N SER A 203 23.51 -7.43 18.10
CA SER A 203 23.74 -8.83 17.78
C SER A 203 24.30 -9.58 18.98
N VAL A 204 23.75 -10.76 19.25
CA VAL A 204 24.25 -11.70 20.26
C VAL A 204 25.66 -12.19 19.88
N ALA A 205 25.89 -12.49 18.61
CA ALA A 205 27.16 -13.01 18.09
C ALA A 205 28.13 -11.91 17.60
N GLY A 206 27.76 -10.63 17.71
CA GLY A 206 28.56 -9.52 17.17
C GLY A 206 28.50 -9.38 15.64
N ASN A 207 27.50 -9.98 14.99
CA ASN A 207 27.27 -9.83 13.55
C ASN A 207 26.81 -8.41 13.21
N ASN A 208 27.24 -7.89 12.06
CA ASN A 208 26.92 -6.53 11.62
C ASN A 208 25.59 -6.48 10.85
N PHE A 209 24.48 -6.24 11.56
CA PHE A 209 23.14 -6.23 10.98
C PHE A 209 22.57 -4.83 10.70
N PHE A 210 23.09 -3.79 11.35
CA PHE A 210 22.46 -2.47 11.34
C PHE A 210 23.24 -1.50 10.48
N ARG A 211 22.62 -0.98 9.41
CA ARG A 211 23.20 0.11 8.63
C ARG A 211 23.06 1.42 9.40
N ALA A 212 24.16 2.12 9.58
CA ALA A 212 24.23 3.43 10.23
C ALA A 212 25.19 4.35 9.46
N ASN A 213 25.33 5.59 9.91
CA ASN A 213 26.34 6.51 9.41
C ASN A 213 27.73 5.88 9.46
N LYS A 214 28.51 6.13 8.41
CA LYS A 214 29.94 5.84 8.42
C LYS A 214 30.65 6.80 9.37
N GLU A 215 31.60 6.27 10.14
CA GLU A 215 32.39 7.06 11.09
C GLU A 215 33.26 8.10 10.36
N GLY A 216 33.37 9.30 10.93
CA GLY A 216 34.13 10.41 10.36
C GLY A 216 33.42 11.19 9.24
N ILE A 217 32.88 10.51 8.22
CA ILE A 217 32.17 11.16 7.10
C ILE A 217 30.86 10.42 6.82
N ASN A 218 29.73 11.10 7.02
CA ASN A 218 28.43 10.53 6.71
C ASN A 218 28.14 10.52 5.20
N ASP A 219 28.31 9.36 4.58
CA ASP A 219 27.99 9.09 3.18
C ASP A 219 26.66 8.33 3.00
N LEU A 220 25.86 8.15 4.06
CA LEU A 220 24.55 7.50 3.97
C LEU A 220 23.57 8.40 3.19
N ARG A 221 22.93 7.83 2.17
CA ARG A 221 22.01 8.51 1.26
C ARG A 221 20.76 7.66 0.99
N MET A 222 19.64 8.31 0.78
CA MET A 222 18.38 7.73 0.29
C MET A 222 18.17 8.11 -1.16
N LYS A 223 17.96 7.14 -2.04
CA LYS A 223 17.53 7.40 -3.42
C LYS A 223 16.08 7.83 -3.46
N LEU A 224 15.77 8.86 -4.24
CA LEU A 224 14.38 9.32 -4.39
C LEU A 224 13.60 8.50 -5.43
N SER A 225 14.27 7.73 -6.27
CA SER A 225 13.62 6.86 -7.26
C SER A 225 12.96 5.63 -6.64
N ASN A 226 13.48 5.13 -5.51
CA ASN A 226 13.03 3.88 -4.90
C ASN A 226 13.15 3.80 -3.36
N GLY A 227 13.61 4.85 -2.69
CA GLY A 227 13.79 4.86 -1.22
C GLY A 227 15.00 4.08 -0.70
N GLU A 228 15.78 3.44 -1.58
CA GLU A 228 16.91 2.60 -1.18
C GLU A 228 17.97 3.42 -0.43
N LEU A 229 18.43 2.89 0.72
CA LEU A 229 19.53 3.46 1.47
C LEU A 229 20.88 2.91 0.98
N VAL A 230 21.74 3.79 0.48
CA VAL A 230 23.10 3.50 0.00
C VAL A 230 24.15 4.23 0.81
N GLY A 231 25.39 3.73 0.83
CA GLY A 231 26.44 4.25 1.70
C GLY A 231 26.27 3.84 3.17
N GLY A 232 26.91 4.57 4.07
CA GLY A 232 26.98 4.21 5.49
C GLY A 232 27.86 2.98 5.75
N THR A 233 27.72 2.43 6.94
CA THR A 233 28.46 1.22 7.34
C THR A 233 27.59 0.32 8.22
N MET A 234 27.82 -0.99 8.12
CA MET A 234 27.12 -1.96 8.94
C MET A 234 27.74 -2.03 10.34
N ALA A 235 26.89 -2.18 11.35
CA ALA A 235 27.26 -2.20 12.75
C ALA A 235 26.58 -3.37 13.47
N SER A 236 27.21 -3.85 14.53
CA SER A 236 26.68 -4.93 15.37
C SER A 236 25.69 -4.45 16.44
N SER A 237 25.61 -3.13 16.68
CA SER A 237 24.63 -2.55 17.59
C SER A 237 24.23 -1.12 17.24
N VAL A 238 23.08 -0.71 17.76
CA VAL A 238 22.54 0.65 17.73
C VAL A 238 22.04 1.00 19.13
N THR A 239 22.36 2.19 19.60
CA THR A 239 22.06 2.66 20.97
C THR A 239 21.20 3.92 20.96
N LEU A 240 20.13 3.89 21.76
CA LEU A 240 19.36 5.05 22.16
C LEU A 240 19.80 5.50 23.56
N THR A 241 20.19 6.76 23.69
CA THR A 241 20.50 7.41 24.97
C THR A 241 19.47 8.49 25.31
N ASN A 242 19.48 8.93 26.57
CA ASN A 242 18.60 9.98 27.08
C ASN A 242 17.12 9.71 26.77
N ILE A 243 16.66 8.46 26.93
CA ILE A 243 15.28 8.06 26.62
C ILE A 243 14.28 8.80 27.52
N GLY A 244 14.57 8.87 28.83
CA GLY A 244 13.79 9.62 29.81
C GLY A 244 12.32 9.23 29.89
N ALA A 245 12.00 7.95 29.64
CA ALA A 245 10.62 7.46 29.62
C ALA A 245 10.30 6.69 30.89
N ASN A 246 9.20 7.03 31.56
CA ASN A 246 8.72 6.30 32.72
C ASN A 246 7.76 5.17 32.32
N ILE A 247 7.79 4.07 33.04
CA ILE A 247 6.83 2.96 32.88
C ILE A 247 5.61 3.27 33.75
N SER A 248 4.48 3.57 33.10
CA SER A 248 3.22 3.93 33.76
C SER A 248 2.23 2.78 33.89
N LEU A 249 2.26 1.81 32.96
CA LEU A 249 1.33 0.69 32.97
C LEU A 249 1.67 -0.30 34.10
N THR A 250 0.63 -0.81 34.77
CA THR A 250 0.74 -1.78 35.88
C THR A 250 0.10 -3.14 35.55
N SER A 251 -0.35 -3.32 34.31
CA SER A 251 -0.93 -4.54 33.79
C SER A 251 -0.61 -4.71 32.31
N ASP A 252 -0.75 -5.93 31.80
CA ASP A 252 -0.55 -6.22 30.37
C ASP A 252 -1.50 -5.36 29.51
N PRO A 253 -0.97 -4.56 28.55
CA PRO A 253 -1.77 -3.72 27.66
C PRO A 253 -2.46 -4.49 26.52
N GLY A 254 -2.25 -5.81 26.40
CA GLY A 254 -2.84 -6.65 25.37
C GLY A 254 -2.00 -6.70 24.09
N ILE A 255 -2.67 -6.97 22.96
CA ILE A 255 -2.01 -7.34 21.70
C ILE A 255 -2.39 -6.46 20.50
N ILE A 256 -3.26 -5.46 20.69
CA ILE A 256 -3.80 -4.65 19.59
C ILE A 256 -2.74 -3.61 19.17
N PRO A 257 -2.19 -3.67 17.94
CA PRO A 257 -1.06 -2.82 17.56
C PRO A 257 -1.33 -1.31 17.69
N ALA A 258 -2.50 -0.83 17.26
CA ALA A 258 -2.84 0.59 17.33
C ALA A 258 -2.92 1.12 18.78
N THR A 259 -3.48 0.32 19.68
CA THR A 259 -3.53 0.62 21.12
C THR A 259 -2.14 0.59 21.74
N LEU A 260 -1.34 -0.43 21.42
CA LEU A 260 0.03 -0.54 21.90
C LEU A 260 0.89 0.63 21.43
N PHE A 261 0.76 1.04 20.16
CA PHE A 261 1.55 2.13 19.62
C PHE A 261 1.25 3.47 20.30
N SER A 262 -0.02 3.75 20.63
CA SER A 262 -0.37 4.97 21.37
C SER A 262 0.13 4.96 22.82
N GLN A 263 0.40 3.78 23.39
CA GLN A 263 0.92 3.58 24.74
C GLN A 263 2.45 3.41 24.80
N ARG A 264 3.15 3.46 23.66
CA ARG A 264 4.61 3.24 23.60
C ARG A 264 5.37 4.20 24.51
N ASN A 265 6.36 3.67 25.23
CA ASN A 265 7.27 4.48 26.04
C ASN A 265 8.27 5.22 25.15
N PHE A 266 8.79 4.53 24.13
CA PHE A 266 9.68 5.07 23.11
C PHE A 266 9.70 4.16 21.87
N HIS A 267 10.41 4.60 20.84
CA HIS A 267 10.62 3.86 19.60
C HIS A 267 12.00 4.16 19.02
N MET A 268 12.40 3.39 18.02
CA MET A 268 13.59 3.62 17.20
C MET A 268 13.25 3.48 15.72
N LEU A 269 13.85 4.32 14.89
CA LEU A 269 13.83 4.20 13.44
C LEU A 269 15.14 3.58 12.98
N LEU A 270 15.05 2.57 12.13
CA LEU A 270 16.16 1.76 11.66
C LEU A 270 16.20 1.73 10.15
N ALA A 271 17.41 1.71 9.60
CA ALA A 271 17.61 1.35 8.21
C ALA A 271 17.05 -0.07 7.96
N PRO A 272 16.36 -0.29 6.83
CA PRO A 272 15.81 -1.60 6.49
C PRO A 272 16.89 -2.69 6.44
N THR A 273 16.57 -3.87 6.97
CA THR A 273 17.48 -5.02 7.01
C THR A 273 16.71 -6.33 7.22
N SER A 274 17.30 -7.44 6.77
CA SER A 274 16.77 -8.79 6.97
C SER A 274 17.76 -9.60 7.80
N ILE A 275 17.32 -10.05 8.96
CA ILE A 275 18.11 -10.87 9.89
C ILE A 275 17.50 -12.27 9.90
N THR A 276 18.32 -13.30 9.65
CA THR A 276 17.85 -14.67 9.47
C THR A 276 17.10 -15.23 10.67
N ASN A 277 17.57 -14.93 11.89
CA ASN A 277 16.95 -15.42 13.11
C ASN A 277 16.74 -14.28 14.12
N ARG A 278 15.52 -14.15 14.63
CA ARG A 278 15.18 -13.21 15.73
C ARG A 278 16.06 -13.42 16.97
N ASP A 279 16.41 -14.67 17.30
CA ASP A 279 17.26 -15.01 18.44
C ASP A 279 18.71 -14.50 18.34
N ASP A 280 19.14 -14.01 17.17
CA ASP A 280 20.44 -13.35 16.99
C ASP A 280 20.46 -11.92 17.54
N ILE A 281 19.32 -11.41 18.01
CA ILE A 281 19.13 -10.05 18.51
C ILE A 281 18.79 -10.06 20.00
N GLU A 282 19.50 -9.21 20.75
CA GLU A 282 19.17 -8.87 22.13
C GLU A 282 19.04 -7.37 22.33
N PHE A 283 18.27 -7.01 23.34
CA PHE A 283 18.05 -5.66 23.82
C PHE A 283 18.66 -5.52 25.21
N VAL A 284 19.46 -4.47 25.42
CA VAL A 284 20.04 -4.10 26.70
C VAL A 284 19.42 -2.79 27.15
N PHE A 285 18.66 -2.80 28.24
CA PHE A 285 17.99 -1.62 28.80
C PHE A 285 18.67 -1.17 30.09
N GLU A 286 18.73 0.15 30.31
CA GLU A 286 19.02 0.73 31.62
C GLU A 286 17.73 1.33 32.19
N ILE A 287 17.30 0.80 33.33
CA ILE A 287 16.06 1.19 34.01
C ILE A 287 16.37 1.42 35.49
N ASP A 288 16.08 2.62 35.99
CA ASP A 288 16.39 3.05 37.36
C ASP A 288 17.85 2.77 37.79
N GLY A 289 18.80 2.92 36.85
CA GLY A 289 20.23 2.65 37.07
C GLY A 289 20.63 1.17 37.07
N SER A 290 19.70 0.25 36.80
CA SER A 290 19.98 -1.18 36.66
C SER A 290 19.95 -1.62 35.20
N THR A 291 20.84 -2.55 34.83
CA THR A 291 20.89 -3.14 33.48
C THR A 291 20.02 -4.38 33.38
N TYR A 292 19.23 -4.46 32.30
CA TYR A 292 18.39 -5.60 31.96
C TYR A 292 18.66 -6.05 30.54
N VAL A 293 18.64 -7.35 30.30
CA VAL A 293 18.84 -7.94 28.97
C VAL A 293 17.63 -8.79 28.61
N ALA A 294 17.13 -8.64 27.39
CA ALA A 294 16.09 -9.49 26.83
C ALA A 294 16.38 -9.82 25.37
N LYS A 295 16.11 -11.06 24.96
CA LYS A 295 16.20 -11.46 23.56
C LYS A 295 14.95 -11.05 22.80
N PHE A 296 15.11 -10.81 21.50
CA PHE A 296 13.96 -10.70 20.61
C PHE A 296 13.24 -12.05 20.57
N PRO A 297 11.94 -12.14 20.93
CA PRO A 297 11.26 -13.42 21.03
C PRO A 297 10.73 -13.93 19.68
N GLY A 298 10.55 -15.25 19.59
CA GLY A 298 9.99 -15.93 18.41
C GLY A 298 11.04 -16.63 17.55
N THR A 299 10.59 -17.33 16.51
CA THR A 299 11.47 -18.06 15.57
C THR A 299 11.38 -17.47 14.18
N GLY A 300 12.39 -17.72 13.34
CA GLY A 300 12.44 -17.26 11.96
C GLY A 300 13.02 -15.86 11.79
N ALA A 301 12.86 -15.33 10.57
CA ALA A 301 13.49 -14.08 10.16
C ALA A 301 12.86 -12.84 10.83
N LEU A 302 13.70 -11.84 11.06
CA LEU A 302 13.30 -10.48 11.38
C LEU A 302 13.53 -9.61 10.13
N ASN A 303 12.44 -9.27 9.45
CA ASN A 303 12.46 -8.39 8.29
C ASN A 303 12.02 -6.99 8.72
N LEU A 304 12.98 -6.07 8.82
CA LEU A 304 12.73 -4.66 9.09
C LEU A 304 12.44 -3.97 7.76
N THR A 305 11.19 -4.03 7.33
CA THR A 305 10.70 -3.44 6.07
C THR A 305 10.38 -1.95 6.26
N PRO A 306 10.64 -1.08 5.27
CA PRO A 306 10.22 0.33 5.33
C PRO A 306 8.72 0.48 5.59
N GLY A 307 8.31 1.49 6.37
CA GLY A 307 6.90 1.81 6.64
C GLY A 307 6.18 0.87 7.61
N ASN A 308 6.82 -0.24 7.99
CA ASN A 308 6.30 -1.21 8.97
C ASN A 308 6.86 -0.95 10.36
N ALA A 309 6.11 -1.40 11.37
CA ALA A 309 6.50 -1.32 12.77
C ALA A 309 6.41 -2.67 13.50
N PHE A 310 7.39 -2.96 14.35
CA PHE A 310 7.27 -3.97 15.39
C PHE A 310 6.99 -3.29 16.73
N ILE A 311 5.99 -3.77 17.46
CA ILE A 311 5.68 -3.26 18.80
C ILE A 311 5.92 -4.38 19.81
N LEU A 312 6.90 -4.15 20.68
CA LEU A 312 7.34 -5.11 21.69
C LEU A 312 6.72 -4.76 23.04
N THR A 313 5.90 -5.66 23.57
CA THR A 313 5.35 -5.54 24.92
C THR A 313 6.33 -6.15 25.91
N VAL A 314 6.75 -5.34 26.89
CA VAL A 314 7.84 -5.67 27.83
C VAL A 314 7.31 -5.64 29.26
N LYS A 315 7.44 -6.77 29.95
CA LYS A 315 7.12 -6.91 31.37
C LYS A 315 8.35 -6.63 32.23
N LEU A 316 8.26 -5.63 33.10
CA LEU A 316 9.24 -5.38 34.16
C LEU A 316 8.75 -5.95 35.50
N SER A 317 9.56 -6.78 36.13
CA SER A 317 9.33 -7.35 37.47
C SER A 317 10.57 -7.11 38.35
N PRO A 318 10.48 -7.23 39.69
CA PRO A 318 11.59 -6.94 40.62
C PRO A 318 12.95 -7.57 40.32
N LYS A 319 12.97 -8.70 39.59
CA LYS A 319 14.18 -9.48 39.31
C LYS A 319 14.39 -9.79 37.82
N SER A 320 13.52 -9.31 36.94
CA SER A 320 13.57 -9.72 35.52
C SER A 320 12.85 -8.73 34.61
N LEU A 321 13.32 -8.66 33.37
CA LEU A 321 12.65 -8.02 32.26
C LEU A 321 12.44 -9.06 31.17
N ASN A 322 11.20 -9.22 30.71
CA ASN A 322 10.86 -10.18 29.66
C ASN A 322 10.01 -9.50 28.59
N ILE A 323 10.30 -9.77 27.32
CA ILE A 323 9.40 -9.41 26.22
C ILE A 323 8.27 -10.46 26.21
N THR A 324 7.04 -10.03 26.45
CA THR A 324 5.86 -10.92 26.58
C THR A 324 4.97 -10.92 25.34
N GLY A 325 5.18 -9.98 24.41
CA GLY A 325 4.39 -9.90 23.18
C GLY A 325 5.14 -9.21 22.06
N VAL A 326 4.86 -9.66 20.84
CA VAL A 326 5.29 -9.01 19.59
C VAL A 326 4.04 -8.77 18.76
N ALA A 327 3.74 -7.50 18.52
CA ALA A 327 2.70 -7.10 17.60
C ALA A 327 3.38 -6.55 16.34
N GLU A 328 3.21 -7.25 15.22
CA GLU A 328 3.64 -6.75 13.92
C GLU A 328 2.56 -5.81 13.39
N TRP A 329 2.91 -4.53 13.31
CA TRP A 329 2.09 -3.52 12.66
C TRP A 329 2.68 -3.28 11.29
N ASN A 330 2.44 -4.25 10.42
CA ASN A 330 2.84 -4.16 9.05
C ASN A 330 1.80 -3.30 8.31
N MET A 331 2.27 -2.57 7.29
CA MET A 331 1.41 -2.20 6.18
C MET A 331 0.72 -3.49 5.77
N VAL A 332 -0.60 -3.48 5.87
CA VAL A 332 -1.37 -4.57 5.27
C VAL A 332 -1.21 -4.27 3.80
N ASP A 333 -0.35 -5.02 3.12
CA ASP A 333 -0.35 -5.11 1.67
C ASP A 333 -1.73 -5.68 1.30
N TYR A 334 -2.68 -4.78 1.21
CA TYR A 334 -3.61 -4.81 0.13
C TYR A 334 -3.24 -3.73 -0.89
N GLU A 335 -1.94 -3.43 -1.00
CA GLU A 335 -1.37 -3.01 -2.27
C GLU A 335 -0.55 -4.17 -2.78
N VAL A 336 -1.12 -4.85 -3.76
CA VAL A 336 -0.29 -5.61 -4.66
C VAL A 336 0.44 -4.54 -5.51
N SER A 337 1.58 -4.09 -5.01
CA SER A 337 2.45 -3.04 -5.58
C SER A 337 3.81 -3.64 -5.91
N SER A 338 3.93 -4.11 -7.14
CA SER A 338 5.09 -3.85 -8.02
C SER A 338 4.63 -4.24 -9.42
N GLY A 339 5.43 -4.03 -10.46
CA GLY A 339 5.05 -4.40 -11.83
C GLY A 339 4.41 -5.79 -11.91
N TYR A 340 3.59 -6.02 -12.93
CA TYR A 340 2.69 -7.16 -13.15
C TYR A 340 3.26 -8.59 -12.89
N ASP A 341 4.54 -8.73 -12.56
CA ASP A 341 5.28 -9.97 -12.37
C ASP A 341 5.25 -10.56 -10.95
N ASP A 342 4.83 -9.83 -9.89
CA ASP A 342 4.80 -10.41 -8.52
C ASP A 342 3.43 -10.33 -7.82
N LEU A 343 2.39 -9.88 -8.51
CA LEU A 343 1.06 -9.75 -7.89
C LEU A 343 0.42 -11.09 -7.52
N TRP A 344 0.89 -12.16 -8.17
CA TRP A 344 0.29 -13.48 -8.11
C TRP A 344 1.36 -14.57 -8.10
N TYR A 345 2.49 -14.32 -7.41
CA TYR A 345 3.61 -15.26 -7.31
C TYR A 345 4.17 -15.64 -8.70
N GLY A 346 4.43 -14.66 -9.56
CA GLY A 346 4.93 -14.88 -10.92
C GLY A 346 3.85 -15.23 -11.96
N MET A 347 2.59 -15.40 -11.55
CA MET A 347 1.50 -15.72 -12.49
C MET A 347 0.99 -14.47 -13.21
N GLN A 348 0.76 -14.59 -14.51
CA GLN A 348 0.34 -13.47 -15.35
C GLN A 348 -1.19 -13.40 -15.47
N PRO A 349 -1.78 -12.18 -15.50
CA PRO A 349 -3.16 -11.98 -15.89
C PRO A 349 -3.52 -12.63 -17.22
N VAL A 350 -4.76 -13.12 -17.33
CA VAL A 350 -5.26 -13.78 -18.53
C VAL A 350 -6.28 -12.89 -19.21
N GLN A 351 -6.02 -12.49 -20.45
CA GLN A 351 -7.00 -11.76 -21.24
C GLN A 351 -8.09 -12.71 -21.76
N ILE A 352 -9.35 -12.43 -21.42
CA ILE A 352 -10.52 -13.11 -21.98
C ILE A 352 -11.54 -12.06 -22.36
N GLY A 353 -11.81 -11.94 -23.67
CA GLY A 353 -12.62 -10.86 -24.21
C GLY A 353 -11.96 -9.50 -23.98
N SER A 354 -12.74 -8.55 -23.44
CA SER A 354 -12.30 -7.18 -23.15
C SER A 354 -11.72 -7.00 -21.74
N LEU A 355 -11.48 -8.08 -21.00
CA LEU A 355 -11.03 -8.03 -19.61
C LEU A 355 -9.72 -8.80 -19.41
N LEU A 356 -8.90 -8.30 -18.50
CA LEU A 356 -7.86 -9.06 -17.83
C LEU A 356 -8.45 -9.73 -16.60
N TRP A 357 -8.28 -11.04 -16.49
CA TRP A 357 -8.65 -11.84 -15.32
C TRP A 357 -7.42 -12.11 -14.47
N ALA A 358 -7.57 -11.96 -13.15
CA ALA A 358 -6.53 -12.34 -12.20
C ALA A 358 -6.28 -13.86 -12.30
N PRO A 359 -5.03 -14.33 -12.26
CA PRO A 359 -4.70 -15.76 -12.40
C PRO A 359 -5.09 -16.59 -11.17
N VAL A 360 -5.22 -15.97 -10.00
CA VAL A 360 -5.64 -16.61 -8.73
C VAL A 360 -6.71 -15.81 -7.98
N ASN A 361 -7.31 -16.42 -6.95
CA ASN A 361 -8.33 -15.79 -6.11
C ASN A 361 -7.73 -14.74 -5.17
N VAL A 362 -8.54 -13.81 -4.69
CA VAL A 362 -8.12 -12.87 -3.64
C VAL A 362 -7.70 -13.64 -2.38
N GLY A 363 -6.54 -13.25 -1.82
CA GLY A 363 -5.96 -13.89 -0.64
C GLY A 363 -5.35 -15.26 -0.91
N TYR A 364 -5.03 -15.56 -2.16
CA TYR A 364 -4.26 -16.74 -2.54
C TYR A 364 -2.86 -16.71 -1.92
N ASP A 365 -2.46 -17.85 -1.36
CA ASP A 365 -1.10 -18.16 -0.93
C ASP A 365 -0.87 -19.64 -1.30
N PRO A 366 0.13 -19.96 -2.14
CA PRO A 366 0.34 -21.31 -2.66
C PRO A 366 0.64 -22.35 -1.56
N VAL A 367 1.07 -21.90 -0.37
CA VAL A 367 1.41 -22.77 0.76
C VAL A 367 0.24 -22.87 1.72
N SER A 368 -0.31 -21.73 2.14
CA SER A 368 -1.24 -21.67 3.27
C SER A 368 -2.71 -21.50 2.87
N GLU A 369 -2.99 -20.88 1.73
CA GLU A 369 -4.34 -20.58 1.24
C GLU A 369 -4.45 -20.77 -0.29
N PRO A 370 -4.21 -21.98 -0.83
CA PRO A 370 -4.10 -22.19 -2.28
C PRO A 370 -5.45 -22.03 -3.00
N TYR A 371 -6.56 -21.96 -2.25
CA TYR A 371 -7.89 -21.64 -2.76
C TYR A 371 -8.26 -20.15 -2.64
N GLY A 372 -7.41 -19.35 -1.98
CA GLY A 372 -7.72 -17.99 -1.53
C GLY A 372 -8.69 -17.91 -0.35
N LEU A 373 -9.00 -16.68 0.06
CA LEU A 373 -9.90 -16.37 1.16
C LEU A 373 -11.38 -16.32 0.72
N LEU A 374 -12.29 -16.32 1.70
CA LEU A 374 -13.73 -16.30 1.48
C LEU A 374 -14.34 -15.00 2.04
N PHE A 375 -15.19 -14.35 1.26
CA PHE A 375 -15.68 -13.00 1.52
C PHE A 375 -17.21 -12.98 1.62
N GLN A 376 -17.73 -12.39 2.69
CA GLN A 376 -19.14 -12.02 2.76
C GLN A 376 -19.40 -10.82 1.84
N TRP A 377 -20.66 -10.54 1.51
CA TRP A 377 -21.01 -9.44 0.60
C TRP A 377 -20.40 -8.12 1.03
N HIS A 378 -19.77 -7.35 0.14
CA HIS A 378 -19.29 -6.01 0.51
C HIS A 378 -18.18 -5.97 1.58
N ARG A 379 -17.48 -7.10 1.81
CA ARG A 379 -16.31 -7.17 2.70
C ARG A 379 -15.01 -6.95 1.92
N LYS A 380 -14.21 -5.97 2.32
CA LYS A 380 -12.82 -5.78 1.91
C LYS A 380 -11.92 -6.92 2.37
N TYR A 381 -12.16 -7.46 3.56
CA TYR A 381 -11.32 -8.50 4.16
C TYR A 381 -11.98 -9.88 4.14
N GLY A 382 -11.21 -10.87 3.69
CA GLY A 382 -11.63 -12.27 3.56
C GLY A 382 -11.28 -13.10 4.79
N GLN A 383 -11.97 -14.22 4.96
CA GLN A 383 -11.81 -15.15 6.07
C GLN A 383 -11.25 -16.46 5.55
N ARG A 384 -10.39 -17.07 6.38
CA ARG A 384 -9.86 -18.39 6.10
C ARG A 384 -10.97 -19.42 6.13
N TYR A 385 -10.84 -20.44 5.29
CA TYR A 385 -11.70 -21.61 5.39
C TYR A 385 -11.45 -22.31 6.74
N GLY A 386 -12.52 -22.68 7.42
CA GLY A 386 -12.46 -23.21 8.78
C GLY A 386 -12.27 -22.15 9.86
N THR A 387 -12.49 -20.86 9.56
CA THR A 387 -12.44 -19.81 10.59
C THR A 387 -13.36 -20.12 11.78
N THR A 388 -12.83 -19.93 12.99
CA THR A 388 -13.57 -20.10 14.25
C THR A 388 -13.92 -18.77 14.91
N ASN A 389 -13.45 -17.65 14.35
CA ASN A 389 -13.72 -16.31 14.86
C ASN A 389 -15.07 -15.82 14.34
N LEU A 390 -16.14 -16.23 15.01
CA LEU A 390 -17.52 -16.01 14.61
C LEU A 390 -18.20 -15.02 15.58
N ILE A 391 -18.90 -14.03 15.03
CA ILE A 391 -19.78 -13.16 15.81
C ILE A 391 -21.20 -13.30 15.26
N ASN A 392 -22.16 -13.59 16.14
CA ASN A 392 -23.58 -13.63 15.79
C ASN A 392 -24.23 -12.26 16.03
N SER A 393 -23.90 -11.31 15.17
CA SER A 393 -24.49 -9.97 15.17
C SER A 393 -24.27 -9.33 13.82
N LYS A 394 -25.27 -8.54 13.39
CA LYS A 394 -25.03 -7.56 12.34
C LYS A 394 -24.17 -6.42 12.87
N VAL A 395 -23.38 -5.82 12.00
CA VAL A 395 -22.60 -4.61 12.28
C VAL A 395 -22.79 -3.59 11.16
N SER A 396 -22.35 -2.35 11.36
CA SER A 396 -22.29 -1.40 10.24
C SER A 396 -21.29 -1.87 9.19
N LEU A 397 -21.48 -1.45 7.95
CA LEU A 397 -20.61 -1.77 6.83
C LEU A 397 -19.18 -1.29 7.12
N ASP A 398 -19.04 -0.11 7.72
CA ASP A 398 -17.74 0.44 8.13
C ASP A 398 -17.11 -0.37 9.26
N ALA A 399 -17.88 -0.73 10.28
CA ALA A 399 -17.35 -1.55 11.38
C ALA A 399 -16.89 -2.92 10.88
N GLY A 400 -17.65 -3.55 9.98
CA GLY A 400 -17.23 -4.79 9.35
C GLY A 400 -16.00 -4.61 8.46
N ASN A 401 -15.83 -3.48 7.80
CA ASN A 401 -14.67 -3.22 6.96
C ASN A 401 -13.53 -2.52 7.70
N ASP A 402 -13.61 -2.41 9.02
CA ASP A 402 -12.49 -2.01 9.86
C ASP A 402 -11.44 -3.13 9.91
N ILE A 403 -10.17 -2.73 9.82
CA ILE A 403 -9.04 -3.65 9.88
C ILE A 403 -9.00 -4.46 11.18
N VAL A 404 -9.51 -3.93 12.30
CA VAL A 404 -9.58 -4.67 13.57
C VAL A 404 -10.54 -5.86 13.49
N ASN A 405 -11.52 -5.79 12.58
CA ASN A 405 -12.56 -6.80 12.38
C ASN A 405 -12.31 -7.68 11.15
N LYS A 406 -11.12 -7.58 10.53
CA LYS A 406 -10.75 -8.31 9.31
C LYS A 406 -10.88 -9.83 9.41
N ASN A 407 -10.63 -10.37 10.60
CA ASN A 407 -10.63 -11.82 10.87
C ASN A 407 -11.97 -12.34 11.41
N ILE A 408 -12.97 -11.48 11.62
CA ILE A 408 -14.28 -11.88 12.16
C ILE A 408 -15.19 -12.27 11.02
N PHE A 409 -15.84 -13.43 11.12
CA PHE A 409 -16.96 -13.79 10.27
C PHE A 409 -18.27 -13.48 10.99
N TYR A 410 -19.11 -12.64 10.39
CA TYR A 410 -20.37 -12.22 10.98
C TYR A 410 -21.48 -13.19 10.56
N THR A 411 -21.88 -14.05 11.49
CA THR A 411 -22.99 -14.98 11.28
C THR A 411 -24.32 -14.26 11.40
N ALA A 412 -25.33 -14.73 10.67
CA ALA A 412 -26.69 -14.18 10.74
C ALA A 412 -27.70 -15.33 10.82
N SER A 413 -28.56 -15.27 11.85
CA SER A 413 -29.79 -16.04 11.93
C SER A 413 -30.95 -15.29 11.27
N ALA A 414 -31.93 -16.04 10.76
CA ALA A 414 -33.16 -15.53 10.12
C ALA A 414 -33.80 -14.32 10.84
N PRO A 415 -34.52 -13.41 10.15
CA PRO A 415 -34.97 -13.52 8.75
C PRO A 415 -34.15 -12.72 7.71
N GLN A 416 -33.23 -11.85 8.12
CA GLN A 416 -32.44 -11.02 7.19
C GLN A 416 -31.02 -11.57 7.09
N TYR A 417 -30.78 -12.43 6.10
CA TYR A 417 -29.50 -13.12 5.86
C TYR A 417 -28.47 -12.23 5.16
N ASP A 418 -28.27 -11.06 5.77
CA ASP A 418 -27.14 -10.16 5.52
C ASP A 418 -26.32 -10.03 6.81
N TRP A 419 -25.02 -9.79 6.68
CA TRP A 419 -24.13 -9.65 7.83
C TRP A 419 -24.00 -8.19 8.30
N CYS A 420 -24.33 -7.22 7.44
CA CYS A 420 -24.32 -5.81 7.79
C CYS A 420 -25.73 -5.21 7.92
N THR A 421 -25.79 -4.02 8.51
CA THR A 421 -27.04 -3.25 8.65
C THR A 421 -27.43 -2.50 7.39
N GLU A 422 -26.47 -2.16 6.54
CA GLU A 422 -26.64 -1.33 5.36
C GLU A 422 -26.92 -2.18 4.13
N TYR A 423 -28.04 -1.90 3.47
CA TYR A 423 -28.34 -2.53 2.20
C TYR A 423 -27.51 -1.94 1.06
N LYS A 424 -26.80 -2.82 0.33
CA LYS A 424 -26.09 -2.49 -0.90
C LYS A 424 -26.51 -3.43 -2.03
N ASN A 425 -26.94 -2.85 -3.15
CA ASN A 425 -27.33 -3.57 -4.37
C ASN A 425 -26.18 -3.77 -5.36
N ILE A 426 -25.12 -2.98 -5.25
CA ILE A 426 -23.88 -3.09 -6.03
C ILE A 426 -22.73 -3.06 -5.04
N TRP A 427 -21.69 -3.84 -5.30
CA TRP A 427 -20.48 -3.82 -4.51
C TRP A 427 -19.72 -2.51 -4.74
N ASP A 428 -19.45 -1.78 -3.66
CA ASP A 428 -18.73 -0.51 -3.71
C ASP A 428 -17.23 -0.79 -3.97
N MET A 429 -16.73 -0.32 -5.10
CA MET A 429 -15.34 -0.54 -5.51
C MET A 429 -14.39 0.54 -5.00
N SER A 430 -14.82 1.42 -4.10
CA SER A 430 -13.92 2.33 -3.39
C SER A 430 -12.94 1.56 -2.50
N THR A 431 -11.82 2.21 -2.17
CA THR A 431 -10.71 1.65 -1.40
C THR A 431 -11.13 1.02 -0.06
N ASN A 432 -12.25 1.44 0.51
CA ASN A 432 -12.72 0.95 1.81
C ASN A 432 -13.46 -0.41 1.73
N TYR A 433 -13.97 -0.80 0.56
CA TYR A 433 -14.81 -1.99 0.42
C TYR A 433 -14.40 -2.92 -0.72
N ASN A 434 -13.50 -2.48 -1.61
CA ASN A 434 -12.98 -3.30 -2.70
C ASN A 434 -11.95 -4.33 -2.18
N PRO A 435 -12.24 -5.64 -2.27
CA PRO A 435 -11.29 -6.67 -1.91
C PRO A 435 -10.35 -7.03 -3.07
N CYS A 436 -10.35 -6.30 -4.19
CA CYS A 436 -9.48 -6.53 -5.35
C CYS A 436 -8.33 -5.51 -5.40
N PRO A 437 -7.15 -5.89 -5.93
CA PRO A 437 -5.98 -5.01 -5.95
C PRO A 437 -6.28 -3.65 -6.58
N SER A 438 -5.46 -2.64 -6.29
CA SER A 438 -5.65 -1.31 -6.87
C SER A 438 -5.73 -1.37 -8.40
N GLY A 439 -6.75 -0.74 -8.99
CA GLY A 439 -7.05 -0.82 -10.42
C GLY A 439 -7.75 -2.09 -10.89
N TRP A 440 -8.09 -3.01 -9.98
CA TRP A 440 -8.90 -4.20 -10.24
C TRP A 440 -10.24 -4.12 -9.49
N ARG A 441 -11.23 -4.84 -10.01
CA ARG A 441 -12.59 -4.87 -9.45
C ARG A 441 -13.16 -6.28 -9.46
N ILE A 442 -14.22 -6.49 -8.68
CA ILE A 442 -15.00 -7.72 -8.78
C ILE A 442 -15.79 -7.69 -10.11
N PRO A 443 -15.81 -8.78 -10.90
CA PRO A 443 -16.58 -8.87 -12.12
C PRO A 443 -18.09 -8.77 -11.86
N THR A 444 -18.80 -8.21 -12.82
CA THR A 444 -20.25 -8.14 -12.85
C THR A 444 -20.86 -9.51 -13.18
N GLN A 445 -22.18 -9.63 -12.97
CA GLN A 445 -22.93 -10.81 -13.39
C GLN A 445 -22.75 -11.13 -14.89
N GLN A 446 -22.83 -10.10 -15.73
CA GLN A 446 -22.72 -10.26 -17.19
C GLN A 446 -21.34 -10.75 -17.61
N GLU A 447 -20.28 -10.28 -16.95
CA GLU A 447 -18.91 -10.69 -17.25
C GLU A 447 -18.64 -12.16 -16.88
N MET A 448 -19.26 -12.67 -15.80
CA MET A 448 -19.21 -14.10 -15.48
C MET A 448 -19.97 -14.95 -16.53
N LEU A 449 -21.10 -14.46 -17.04
CA LEU A 449 -21.82 -15.14 -18.14
C LEU A 449 -20.96 -15.19 -19.42
N LEU A 450 -20.27 -14.09 -19.74
CA LEU A 450 -19.36 -14.04 -20.88
C LEU A 450 -18.15 -14.97 -20.69
N LEU A 451 -17.64 -15.10 -19.46
CA LEU A 451 -16.58 -16.06 -19.13
C LEU A 451 -17.04 -17.50 -19.39
N ILE A 452 -18.25 -17.89 -18.94
CA ILE A 452 -18.79 -19.23 -19.23
C ILE A 452 -18.91 -19.43 -20.75
N SER A 453 -19.40 -18.44 -21.48
CA SER A 453 -19.55 -18.52 -22.94
C SER A 453 -18.22 -18.64 -23.70
N SER A 454 -17.08 -18.34 -23.05
CA SER A 454 -15.75 -18.44 -23.66
C SER A 454 -15.22 -19.88 -23.75
N GLY A 455 -15.94 -20.85 -23.20
CA GLY A 455 -15.56 -22.26 -23.16
C GLY A 455 -14.96 -22.63 -21.80
N GLU A 456 -15.18 -23.88 -21.39
CA GLU A 456 -14.77 -24.37 -20.07
C GLU A 456 -14.42 -25.87 -20.05
N THR A 457 -13.48 -26.25 -19.17
CA THR A 457 -13.10 -27.66 -18.91
C THR A 457 -12.90 -27.90 -17.42
N TRP A 458 -13.48 -28.98 -16.90
CA TRP A 458 -13.24 -29.45 -15.54
C TRP A 458 -11.96 -30.27 -15.42
N VAL A 459 -11.28 -30.17 -14.27
CA VAL A 459 -10.15 -31.04 -13.89
C VAL A 459 -10.33 -31.56 -12.46
N ASN A 460 -10.05 -32.85 -12.24
CA ASN A 460 -10.04 -33.43 -10.90
C ASN A 460 -8.72 -33.09 -10.16
N PRO A 461 -8.62 -33.39 -8.84
CA PRO A 461 -7.39 -33.17 -8.10
C PRO A 461 -6.21 -33.89 -8.77
N GLY A 462 -5.09 -33.21 -8.95
CA GLY A 462 -3.90 -33.76 -9.62
C GLY A 462 -3.95 -33.80 -11.14
N GLU A 463 -5.05 -33.40 -11.78
CA GLU A 463 -5.18 -33.42 -13.25
C GLU A 463 -4.81 -32.07 -13.90
N GLY A 464 -4.02 -31.25 -13.19
CA GLY A 464 -3.44 -30.02 -13.72
C GLY A 464 -4.28 -28.74 -13.55
N GLY A 465 -5.08 -28.65 -12.48
CA GLY A 465 -5.41 -27.34 -11.92
C GLY A 465 -4.17 -26.67 -11.31
N ILE A 466 -4.25 -25.35 -11.06
CA ILE A 466 -3.23 -24.64 -10.27
C ILE A 466 -3.11 -25.32 -8.91
N ASP A 467 -1.88 -25.51 -8.42
CA ASP A 467 -1.54 -26.25 -7.19
C ASP A 467 -2.15 -27.66 -7.11
N ASN A 468 -2.40 -28.28 -8.27
CA ASN A 468 -3.07 -29.58 -8.38
C ASN A 468 -4.49 -29.61 -7.78
N LEU A 469 -5.12 -28.45 -7.62
CA LEU A 469 -6.46 -28.35 -7.08
C LEU A 469 -7.52 -28.77 -8.11
N PRO A 470 -8.66 -29.32 -7.67
CA PRO A 470 -9.82 -29.49 -8.53
C PRO A 470 -10.46 -28.13 -8.87
N GLY A 471 -11.01 -28.03 -10.07
CA GLY A 471 -11.67 -26.80 -10.51
C GLY A 471 -11.94 -26.76 -12.01
N ARG A 472 -12.17 -25.56 -12.52
CA ARG A 472 -12.56 -25.35 -13.91
C ARG A 472 -11.68 -24.30 -14.59
N TRP A 473 -11.21 -24.62 -15.78
CA TRP A 473 -10.51 -23.72 -16.69
C TRP A 473 -11.52 -23.03 -17.61
N TYR A 474 -11.29 -21.75 -17.92
CA TYR A 474 -12.11 -20.95 -18.84
C TYR A 474 -11.26 -20.21 -19.86
N GLY A 475 -11.84 -19.92 -21.04
CA GLY A 475 -11.20 -19.16 -22.11
C GLY A 475 -10.20 -19.99 -22.92
N GLY A 476 -9.43 -19.33 -23.79
CA GLY A 476 -8.29 -19.88 -24.55
C GLY A 476 -8.34 -21.39 -24.89
N ASN A 477 -7.22 -22.06 -24.67
CA ASN A 477 -7.04 -23.49 -24.88
C ASN A 477 -7.40 -24.31 -23.63
N HIS A 478 -8.54 -24.00 -22.98
CA HIS A 478 -8.93 -24.55 -21.67
C HIS A 478 -8.94 -26.09 -21.57
N SER A 479 -9.11 -26.81 -22.68
CA SER A 479 -9.14 -28.28 -22.74
C SER A 479 -7.80 -28.94 -23.08
N THR A 480 -6.76 -28.17 -23.44
CA THR A 480 -5.48 -28.71 -23.91
C THR A 480 -4.32 -28.15 -23.09
N ASP A 481 -3.50 -27.24 -23.65
CA ASP A 481 -2.32 -26.67 -23.00
C ASP A 481 -2.65 -25.55 -21.99
N ARG A 482 -3.92 -25.14 -21.92
CA ARG A 482 -4.45 -24.10 -21.02
C ARG A 482 -3.81 -22.73 -21.21
N THR A 483 -3.12 -22.52 -22.33
CA THR A 483 -2.64 -21.20 -22.70
C THR A 483 -3.83 -20.24 -22.87
N ASN A 484 -3.65 -18.99 -22.42
CA ASN A 484 -4.69 -17.97 -22.40
C ASN A 484 -5.99 -18.40 -21.70
N SER A 485 -5.90 -19.31 -20.72
CA SER A 485 -7.03 -19.80 -19.94
C SER A 485 -6.85 -19.44 -18.47
N VAL A 486 -7.94 -19.17 -17.76
CA VAL A 486 -7.93 -18.85 -16.33
C VAL A 486 -8.54 -20.00 -15.52
N PHE A 487 -7.96 -20.30 -14.36
CA PHE A 487 -8.41 -21.39 -13.51
C PHE A 487 -9.15 -20.93 -12.25
N PHE A 488 -10.28 -21.58 -11.99
CA PHE A 488 -11.16 -21.34 -10.87
C PHE A 488 -11.19 -22.60 -9.97
N PRO A 489 -10.50 -22.62 -8.82
CA PRO A 489 -10.45 -23.79 -7.92
C PRO A 489 -11.66 -23.90 -7.00
N THR A 490 -12.09 -25.10 -6.61
CA THR A 490 -13.27 -25.31 -5.74
C THR A 490 -13.07 -24.85 -4.28
N GLY A 491 -13.10 -23.54 -4.05
CA GLY A 491 -12.81 -22.91 -2.76
C GLY A 491 -13.80 -23.19 -1.63
N GLY A 492 -14.96 -23.80 -1.94
CA GLY A 492 -16.04 -24.04 -1.00
C GLY A 492 -16.73 -22.74 -0.57
N LEU A 493 -17.33 -22.76 0.62
CA LEU A 493 -18.00 -21.60 1.22
C LEU A 493 -17.95 -21.66 2.75
N ILE A 494 -18.21 -20.51 3.39
CA ILE A 494 -18.57 -20.41 4.80
C ILE A 494 -20.07 -20.12 4.89
N THR A 495 -20.83 -21.02 5.50
CA THR A 495 -22.30 -20.91 5.64
C THR A 495 -22.70 -19.70 6.51
N THR A 496 -23.99 -19.38 6.53
CA THR A 496 -24.54 -18.29 7.36
C THR A 496 -24.27 -18.46 8.87
N LEU A 497 -24.01 -19.69 9.31
CA LEU A 497 -23.68 -20.05 10.69
C LEU A 497 -22.17 -20.19 10.94
N GLY A 498 -21.32 -19.80 9.98
CA GLY A 498 -19.86 -19.86 10.12
C GLY A 498 -19.25 -21.23 9.87
N ALA A 499 -20.05 -22.27 9.62
CA ALA A 499 -19.53 -23.59 9.27
C ALA A 499 -18.97 -23.57 7.84
N SER A 500 -17.75 -24.04 7.66
CA SER A 500 -17.13 -24.19 6.33
C SER A 500 -17.54 -25.53 5.73
N GLY A 501 -18.20 -25.50 4.57
CA GLY A 501 -18.70 -26.71 3.91
C GLY A 501 -17.58 -27.49 3.20
N ASN A 502 -17.60 -28.83 3.26
CA ASN A 502 -16.49 -29.67 2.77
C ASN A 502 -16.08 -29.41 1.30
N ARG A 503 -14.87 -28.90 1.06
CA ARG A 503 -14.31 -28.59 -0.28
C ARG A 503 -14.25 -29.81 -1.23
N ILE A 504 -13.75 -30.95 -0.75
CA ILE A 504 -13.42 -32.11 -1.59
C ILE A 504 -14.63 -33.02 -1.90
N PRO A 505 -15.51 -33.37 -0.94
CA PRO A 505 -16.68 -34.19 -1.22
C PRO A 505 -17.76 -33.48 -2.05
N THR A 506 -17.82 -32.15 -1.97
CA THR A 506 -18.81 -31.37 -2.74
C THR A 506 -18.26 -30.85 -4.07
N MET A 507 -16.94 -30.61 -4.16
CA MET A 507 -16.29 -30.07 -5.35
C MET A 507 -16.99 -28.82 -5.92
N HIS A 508 -17.45 -27.93 -5.05
CA HIS A 508 -18.10 -26.68 -5.45
C HIS A 508 -17.17 -25.49 -5.29
N GLY A 509 -17.11 -24.65 -6.32
CA GLY A 509 -16.55 -23.31 -6.24
C GLY A 509 -17.66 -22.26 -6.32
N HIS A 510 -17.55 -21.21 -5.51
CA HIS A 510 -18.50 -20.11 -5.47
C HIS A 510 -17.74 -18.80 -5.56
N TYR A 511 -18.10 -17.94 -6.50
CA TYR A 511 -17.41 -16.67 -6.74
C TYR A 511 -18.38 -15.51 -6.74
N SER A 512 -18.07 -14.48 -5.96
CA SER A 512 -18.88 -13.27 -5.93
C SER A 512 -18.86 -12.56 -7.27
N THR A 513 -20.00 -11.95 -7.60
CA THR A 513 -20.06 -10.87 -8.58
C THR A 513 -20.17 -9.52 -7.85
N SER A 514 -19.99 -8.41 -8.55
CA SER A 514 -20.26 -7.07 -8.02
C SER A 514 -21.74 -6.70 -8.03
N THR A 515 -22.60 -7.56 -8.56
CA THR A 515 -24.04 -7.31 -8.73
C THR A 515 -24.84 -8.01 -7.62
N GLY A 516 -25.60 -7.25 -6.85
CA GLY A 516 -26.55 -7.76 -5.88
C GLY A 516 -27.83 -8.26 -6.55
N GLY A 517 -28.57 -9.11 -5.84
CA GLY A 517 -29.95 -9.49 -6.20
C GLY A 517 -30.94 -8.76 -5.28
N ASP A 518 -31.99 -9.47 -4.86
CA ASP A 518 -32.95 -8.99 -3.86
C ASP A 518 -32.30 -8.73 -2.47
N LEU A 519 -33.10 -8.26 -1.51
CA LEU A 519 -32.64 -7.75 -0.20
C LEU A 519 -31.50 -8.57 0.45
N ASP A 520 -31.64 -9.90 0.51
CA ASP A 520 -30.70 -10.79 1.21
C ASP A 520 -29.77 -11.59 0.29
N VAL A 521 -29.84 -11.41 -1.03
CA VAL A 521 -29.09 -12.25 -1.99
C VAL A 521 -28.22 -11.46 -2.94
N ARG A 522 -27.19 -12.12 -3.47
CA ARG A 522 -26.27 -11.61 -4.49
C ARG A 522 -26.07 -12.64 -5.59
N TYR A 523 -25.67 -12.19 -6.78
CA TYR A 523 -25.28 -13.12 -7.84
C TYR A 523 -23.88 -13.69 -7.57
N ARG A 524 -23.73 -14.98 -7.88
CA ARG A 524 -22.47 -15.71 -7.83
C ARG A 524 -22.30 -16.53 -9.10
N LEU A 525 -21.05 -16.77 -9.49
CA LEU A 525 -20.70 -17.91 -10.33
C LEU A 525 -20.60 -19.16 -9.43
N ILE A 526 -21.32 -20.22 -9.77
CA ILE A 526 -21.13 -21.55 -9.20
C ILE A 526 -20.44 -22.45 -10.24
N ILE A 527 -19.45 -23.20 -9.80
CA ILE A 527 -18.79 -24.22 -10.60
C ILE A 527 -18.89 -25.57 -9.92
N THR A 528 -19.15 -26.61 -10.70
CA THR A 528 -19.22 -28.01 -10.29
C THR A 528 -18.53 -28.90 -11.34
N PRO A 529 -18.32 -30.20 -11.08
CA PRO A 529 -17.84 -31.13 -12.10
C PRO A 529 -18.69 -31.17 -13.37
N SER A 530 -19.99 -30.91 -13.24
CA SER A 530 -20.94 -31.10 -14.35
C SER A 530 -21.30 -29.81 -15.09
N TYR A 531 -21.19 -28.64 -14.46
CA TYR A 531 -21.59 -27.37 -15.07
C TYR A 531 -21.01 -26.15 -14.35
N SER A 532 -21.10 -25.00 -15.03
CA SER A 532 -21.01 -23.66 -14.44
C SER A 532 -22.29 -22.87 -14.68
N ASP A 533 -22.69 -22.07 -13.71
CA ASP A 533 -23.88 -21.23 -13.83
C ASP A 533 -23.75 -19.96 -12.99
N VAL A 534 -24.52 -18.92 -13.35
CA VAL A 534 -24.63 -17.70 -12.56
C VAL A 534 -25.98 -17.69 -11.85
N SER A 535 -25.94 -17.93 -10.54
CA SER A 535 -27.13 -18.09 -9.69
C SER A 535 -27.06 -17.16 -8.47
N THR A 536 -28.11 -17.12 -7.64
CA THR A 536 -28.12 -16.30 -6.42
C THR A 536 -27.60 -17.05 -5.19
N ILE A 537 -27.05 -16.33 -4.21
CA ILE A 537 -26.64 -16.80 -2.89
C ILE A 537 -26.91 -15.76 -1.81
N LEU A 538 -27.09 -16.18 -0.55
CA LEU A 538 -27.23 -15.26 0.58
C LEU A 538 -25.98 -14.39 0.76
N LYS A 539 -26.18 -13.12 1.13
CA LYS A 539 -25.12 -12.12 1.31
C LYS A 539 -24.20 -12.43 2.51
N THR A 540 -24.72 -13.08 3.55
CA THR A 540 -23.92 -13.52 4.71
C THR A 540 -22.95 -14.65 4.38
N ILE A 541 -23.18 -15.48 3.36
CA ILE A 541 -22.32 -16.64 3.06
C ILE A 541 -20.96 -16.16 2.56
N GLY A 542 -19.85 -16.64 3.12
CA GLY A 542 -18.50 -16.33 2.63
C GLY A 542 -18.15 -17.16 1.40
N ILE A 543 -17.77 -16.52 0.29
CA ILE A 543 -17.37 -17.18 -0.97
C ILE A 543 -16.14 -16.52 -1.60
N SER A 544 -15.49 -17.18 -2.55
CA SER A 544 -14.28 -16.65 -3.19
C SER A 544 -14.57 -15.37 -3.98
N VAL A 545 -13.51 -14.60 -4.20
CA VAL A 545 -13.51 -13.44 -5.12
C VAL A 545 -12.42 -13.66 -6.16
N ARG A 546 -12.77 -13.44 -7.42
CA ARG A 546 -11.84 -13.35 -8.54
C ARG A 546 -11.90 -11.95 -9.11
N CYS A 547 -10.76 -11.32 -9.36
CA CYS A 547 -10.72 -9.95 -9.82
C CYS A 547 -10.56 -9.84 -11.34
N VAL A 548 -11.10 -8.76 -11.90
CA VAL A 548 -10.92 -8.36 -13.30
C VAL A 548 -10.45 -6.92 -13.40
N LYS A 549 -9.83 -6.59 -14.53
CA LYS A 549 -9.41 -5.24 -14.89
C LYS A 549 -9.76 -4.98 -16.34
N ASP A 550 -10.26 -3.77 -16.60
CA ASP A 550 -10.53 -3.28 -17.95
C ASP A 550 -9.20 -3.03 -18.69
N LEU A 551 -9.17 -3.35 -19.99
CA LEU A 551 -7.98 -3.23 -20.85
C LEU A 551 -7.62 -1.77 -21.18
#